data_AF-A0A151E4K3-F1
#
_entry.id   AF-A0A151E4K3-F1
#
_cell.length_a   1.000
_cell.length_b   1.000
_cell.length_c   1.000
_cell.angle_alpha   90.00
_cell.angle_beta   90.00
_cell.angle_gamma   90.00
#
_symmetry.space_group_name_H-M   'P 1'
#
loop_
_entity.id
_entity.type
_entity.pdbx_description
1 polymer ?
#
loop_
_entity_poly.entity_id
_entity_poly.type
_entity_poly.pdbx_seq_one_letter_code
_entity_poly.pdbx_strand_id
1 'polypeptide(L)'
;MKKVLIVLGICALVACMPMMTAAPSVGVKNFRLQPRTLSRGNGTFSGVFAEKNETGYNVLGNISGTYSMGSGLFGTLDGLWETNDMSVSGVFSGYIIHRFFFGQYNVTGGNETGYFVGLYKVNQTSNEFRAISLVFTDEGHVARYALGTVQES
;
A
#
# COMPACT_ATOMS: atom_id res chain seq x y z
N MET A 1 10.59 51.84 2.86
CA MET A 1 11.15 51.01 1.76
C MET A 1 11.16 49.50 2.04
N LYS A 2 10.99 49.01 3.29
CA LYS A 2 10.93 47.56 3.58
C LYS A 2 9.69 46.84 3.02
N LYS A 3 8.54 47.52 2.94
CA LYS A 3 7.28 46.93 2.45
C LYS A 3 7.31 46.58 0.95
N VAL A 4 8.05 47.36 0.15
CA VAL A 4 8.16 47.14 -1.30
C VAL A 4 9.04 45.93 -1.63
N LEU A 5 10.09 45.69 -0.83
CA LEU A 5 10.96 44.51 -0.94
C LEU A 5 10.21 43.20 -0.65
N ILE A 6 9.28 43.21 0.31
CA ILE A 6 8.45 42.04 0.64
C ILE A 6 7.49 41.72 -0.52
N VAL A 7 6.89 42.74 -1.13
CA VAL A 7 5.98 42.56 -2.27
C VAL A 7 6.73 42.01 -3.50
N LEU A 8 7.92 42.52 -3.80
CA LEU A 8 8.78 41.99 -4.87
C LEU A 8 9.20 40.53 -4.63
N GLY A 9 9.51 40.17 -3.37
CA GLY A 9 9.84 38.79 -3.00
C GLY A 9 8.68 37.82 -3.21
N ILE A 10 7.45 38.23 -2.86
CA ILE A 10 6.25 37.39 -3.05
C ILE A 10 5.93 37.23 -4.54
N CYS A 11 6.05 38.30 -5.34
CA CYS A 11 5.83 38.22 -6.79
C CYS A 11 6.85 37.30 -7.49
N ALA A 12 8.11 37.30 -7.05
CA ALA A 12 9.12 36.39 -7.58
C ALA A 12 8.84 34.92 -7.21
N LEU A 13 8.34 34.65 -6.00
CA LEU A 13 7.97 33.30 -5.57
C LEU A 13 6.76 32.74 -6.32
N VAL A 14 5.77 33.58 -6.67
CA VAL A 14 4.60 33.16 -7.46
C VAL A 14 4.97 32.93 -8.93
N ALA A 15 5.90 33.71 -9.49
CA ALA A 15 6.39 33.53 -10.86
C ALA A 15 7.24 32.26 -11.05
N CYS A 16 7.80 31.70 -9.98
CA CYS A 16 8.58 30.45 -10.01
C CYS A 16 7.74 29.19 -9.83
N MET A 17 6.42 29.28 -9.69
CA MET A 17 5.58 28.10 -9.78
C MET A 17 5.62 27.56 -11.22
N PRO A 18 6.01 26.30 -11.46
CA PRO A 18 5.94 25.74 -12.79
C PRO A 18 4.47 25.77 -13.23
N MET A 19 4.15 26.58 -14.25
CA MET A 19 2.94 26.38 -15.01
C MET A 19 2.97 24.92 -15.47
N MET A 20 2.14 24.07 -14.87
CA MET A 20 1.84 22.76 -15.42
C MET A 20 1.24 23.00 -16.80
N THR A 21 2.10 22.97 -17.81
CA THR A 21 1.69 22.83 -19.19
C THR A 21 0.84 21.56 -19.26
N ALA A 22 -0.43 21.74 -19.60
CA ALA A 22 -1.36 20.64 -19.78
C ALA A 22 -0.71 19.60 -20.70
N ALA A 23 -0.42 18.43 -20.14
CA ALA A 23 0.09 17.30 -20.91
C ALA A 23 -0.90 17.00 -22.05
N PRO A 24 -0.41 16.65 -23.26
CA PRO A 24 -1.28 16.36 -24.39
C PRO A 24 -2.22 15.22 -24.00
N SER A 25 -3.53 15.43 -24.19
CA SER A 25 -4.55 14.42 -23.96
C SER A 25 -4.40 13.31 -25.01
N VAL A 26 -3.48 12.38 -24.76
CA VAL A 26 -3.43 11.12 -25.47
C VAL A 26 -4.74 10.42 -25.17
N GLY A 27 -5.58 10.24 -26.21
CA GLY A 27 -6.85 9.54 -26.11
C GLY A 27 -6.62 8.09 -25.70
N VAL A 28 -6.54 7.85 -24.39
CA VAL A 28 -6.59 6.50 -23.84
C VAL A 28 -8.03 6.05 -23.99
N LYS A 29 -8.27 5.07 -24.86
CA LYS A 29 -9.51 4.29 -24.86
C LYS A 29 -9.84 3.96 -23.41
N ASN A 30 -10.91 4.55 -22.88
CA ASN A 30 -11.44 4.32 -21.55
C ASN A 30 -11.97 2.88 -21.43
N PHE A 31 -11.08 1.87 -21.46
CA PHE A 31 -11.31 0.73 -20.59
C PHE A 31 -11.06 1.29 -19.20
N ARG A 32 -12.13 1.69 -18.52
CA ARG A 32 -12.12 1.99 -17.09
C ARG A 32 -11.74 0.71 -16.34
N LEU A 33 -10.47 0.30 -16.43
CA LEU A 33 -9.83 -0.60 -15.49
C LEU A 33 -9.69 0.20 -14.19
N GLN A 34 -10.81 0.47 -13.54
CA GLN A 34 -10.81 1.06 -12.23
C GLN A 34 -10.33 -0.03 -11.27
N PRO A 35 -9.14 0.08 -10.67
CA PRO A 35 -8.75 -0.86 -9.64
C PRO A 35 -9.86 -0.92 -8.60
N ARG A 36 -10.35 -2.13 -8.38
CA ARG A 36 -11.44 -2.42 -7.46
C ARG A 36 -10.86 -2.51 -6.05
N THR A 37 -11.65 -2.11 -5.06
CA THR A 37 -11.38 -2.38 -3.64
C THR A 37 -11.97 -3.73 -3.24
N LEU A 38 -11.63 -4.23 -2.06
CA LEU A 38 -12.29 -5.41 -1.50
C LEU A 38 -13.81 -5.22 -1.48
N SER A 39 -14.58 -6.28 -1.78
CA SER A 39 -16.03 -6.23 -1.61
C SER A 39 -16.39 -6.07 -0.14
N ARG A 40 -17.62 -5.58 0.08
CA ARG A 40 -18.25 -5.63 1.39
C ARG A 40 -18.45 -7.07 1.82
N GLY A 41 -18.23 -7.35 3.10
CA GLY A 41 -18.32 -8.70 3.66
C GLY A 41 -16.97 -9.18 4.18
N ASN A 42 -16.92 -10.47 4.48
CA ASN A 42 -15.69 -11.11 4.91
C ASN A 42 -14.98 -11.73 3.71
N GLY A 43 -13.69 -11.97 3.84
CA GLY A 43 -12.95 -12.73 2.86
C GLY A 43 -11.59 -13.12 3.38
N THR A 44 -10.90 -13.91 2.58
CA THR A 44 -9.52 -14.34 2.82
C THR A 44 -8.62 -13.81 1.73
N PHE A 45 -7.33 -13.74 2.02
CA PHE A 45 -6.30 -13.48 1.03
C PHE A 45 -5.09 -14.36 1.29
N SER A 46 -4.37 -14.67 0.22
CA SER A 46 -3.12 -15.42 0.27
C SER A 46 -2.21 -14.97 -0.85
N GLY A 47 -0.91 -14.92 -0.60
CA GLY A 47 0.05 -14.48 -1.59
C GLY A 47 1.48 -14.53 -1.08
N VAL A 48 2.32 -13.75 -1.75
CA VAL A 48 3.73 -13.59 -1.42
C VAL A 48 4.04 -12.14 -1.12
N PHE A 49 5.05 -11.92 -0.28
CA PHE A 49 5.67 -10.62 -0.12
C PHE A 49 7.10 -10.62 -0.65
N ALA A 50 7.53 -9.47 -1.15
CA ALA A 50 8.76 -9.31 -1.88
C ALA A 50 9.38 -7.94 -1.64
N GLU A 51 10.68 -7.88 -1.88
CA GLU A 51 11.43 -6.64 -2.03
C GLU A 51 11.67 -6.36 -3.53
N LYS A 52 11.66 -5.08 -3.91
CA LYS A 52 12.01 -4.69 -5.28
C LYS A 52 13.52 -4.47 -5.36
N ASN A 53 14.17 -5.08 -6.33
CA ASN A 53 15.57 -4.85 -6.66
C ASN A 53 15.70 -4.30 -8.09
N GLU A 54 16.93 -4.09 -8.55
CA GLU A 54 17.21 -3.53 -9.90
C GLU A 54 16.69 -4.43 -11.03
N THR A 55 16.62 -5.74 -10.80
CA THR A 55 16.27 -6.75 -11.82
C THR A 55 14.82 -7.22 -11.74
N GLY A 56 14.07 -6.84 -10.71
CA GLY A 56 12.68 -7.26 -10.52
C GLY A 56 12.24 -7.32 -9.06
N TYR A 57 11.65 -8.46 -8.68
CA TYR A 57 11.16 -8.72 -7.33
C TYR A 57 11.89 -9.92 -6.73
N ASN A 58 12.49 -9.71 -5.56
CA ASN A 58 13.02 -10.79 -4.74
C ASN A 58 11.94 -11.26 -3.77
N VAL A 59 11.40 -12.46 -3.98
CA VAL A 59 10.34 -13.02 -3.12
C VAL A 59 10.95 -13.42 -1.78
N LEU A 60 10.42 -12.86 -0.70
CA LEU A 60 10.93 -13.06 0.65
C LEU A 60 10.16 -14.13 1.41
N GLY A 61 8.87 -14.29 1.11
CA GLY A 61 8.02 -15.19 1.86
C GLY A 61 6.55 -15.16 1.47
N ASN A 62 5.74 -15.83 2.26
CA ASN A 62 4.30 -15.96 2.09
C ASN A 62 3.54 -15.05 3.05
N ILE A 63 2.36 -14.59 2.61
CA ILE A 63 1.38 -13.93 3.46
C ILE A 63 0.03 -14.61 3.29
N SER A 64 -0.73 -14.70 4.37
CA SER A 64 -2.14 -15.08 4.31
C SER A 64 -2.93 -14.38 5.40
N GLY A 65 -4.25 -14.29 5.24
CA GLY A 65 -5.08 -13.65 6.24
C GLY A 65 -6.54 -13.56 5.87
N THR A 66 -7.27 -12.85 6.72
CA THR A 66 -8.68 -12.54 6.60
C THR A 66 -8.87 -11.04 6.56
N TYR A 67 -9.91 -10.59 5.88
CA TYR A 67 -10.38 -9.22 5.97
C TYR A 67 -11.89 -9.20 6.25
N SER A 68 -12.35 -8.12 6.87
CA SER A 68 -13.76 -7.81 7.05
C SER A 68 -14.02 -6.37 6.61
N MET A 69 -14.87 -6.19 5.60
CA MET A 69 -15.30 -4.88 5.10
C MET A 69 -16.72 -4.59 5.59
N GLY A 70 -16.86 -3.51 6.35
CA GLY A 70 -18.15 -3.04 6.86
C GLY A 70 -19.05 -2.42 5.78
N SER A 71 -20.15 -1.79 6.20
CA SER A 71 -21.08 -1.12 5.28
C SER A 71 -20.56 0.17 4.64
N GLY A 72 -19.30 0.53 4.87
CA GLY A 72 -18.66 1.75 4.37
C GLY A 72 -17.29 1.48 3.78
N LEU A 73 -16.42 2.49 3.83
CA LEU A 73 -15.05 2.39 3.33
C LEU A 73 -14.09 1.72 4.32
N PHE A 74 -14.56 1.41 5.52
CA PHE A 74 -13.75 0.92 6.62
C PHE A 74 -13.85 -0.60 6.74
N GLY A 75 -12.71 -1.22 7.00
CA GLY A 75 -12.60 -2.64 7.30
C GLY A 75 -11.44 -2.93 8.24
N THR A 76 -11.31 -4.20 8.60
CA THR A 76 -10.18 -4.74 9.35
C THR A 76 -9.51 -5.85 8.55
N LEU A 77 -8.24 -6.10 8.86
CA LEU A 77 -7.49 -7.21 8.32
C LEU A 77 -6.65 -7.84 9.43
N ASP A 78 -6.50 -9.15 9.37
CA ASP A 78 -5.66 -9.94 10.26
C ASP A 78 -4.97 -11.02 9.44
N GLY A 79 -3.75 -11.39 9.78
CA GLY A 79 -3.04 -12.39 9.02
C GLY A 79 -1.70 -12.81 9.59
N LEU A 80 -1.04 -13.66 8.81
CA LEU A 80 0.21 -14.30 9.09
C LEU A 80 1.18 -14.03 7.95
N TRP A 81 2.46 -13.97 8.28
CA TRP A 81 3.55 -13.94 7.32
C TRP A 81 4.66 -14.88 7.75
N GLU A 82 5.39 -15.41 6.78
CA GLU A 82 6.49 -16.33 7.01
C GLU A 82 7.52 -16.20 5.89
N THR A 83 8.81 -16.17 6.23
CA THR A 83 9.91 -16.14 5.26
C THR A 83 10.06 -17.48 4.55
N ASN A 84 10.56 -17.48 3.31
CA ASN A 84 10.69 -18.70 2.50
C ASN A 84 11.61 -19.78 3.13
N ASP A 85 12.57 -19.36 3.93
CA ASP A 85 13.48 -20.24 4.68
C ASP A 85 12.89 -20.70 6.03
N MET A 86 11.66 -20.29 6.35
CA MET A 86 10.93 -20.56 7.60
C MET A 86 11.70 -20.11 8.86
N SER A 87 12.69 -19.24 8.71
CA SER A 87 13.50 -18.77 9.83
C SER A 87 12.79 -17.71 10.67
N VAL A 88 11.88 -16.94 10.04
CA VAL A 88 11.12 -15.87 10.68
C VAL A 88 9.66 -15.92 10.24
N SER A 89 8.76 -15.77 11.20
CA SER A 89 7.32 -15.65 10.94
C SER A 89 6.70 -14.63 11.88
N GLY A 90 5.46 -14.25 11.62
CA GLY A 90 4.74 -13.33 12.49
C GLY A 90 3.27 -13.22 12.16
N VAL A 91 2.60 -12.42 12.98
CA VAL A 91 1.19 -12.05 12.83
C VAL A 91 1.10 -10.56 12.49
N PHE A 92 0.06 -10.16 11.79
CA PHE A 92 -0.29 -8.76 11.64
C PHE A 92 -1.78 -8.54 11.83
N SER A 93 -2.13 -7.34 12.25
CA SER A 93 -3.51 -6.87 12.39
C SER A 93 -3.58 -5.39 11.99
N GLY A 94 -4.70 -4.97 11.43
CA GLY A 94 -4.83 -3.60 10.94
C GLY A 94 -6.21 -3.21 10.47
N TYR A 95 -6.27 -1.99 9.95
CA TYR A 95 -7.46 -1.37 9.41
C TYR A 95 -7.30 -1.10 7.93
N ILE A 96 -8.41 -1.16 7.22
CA ILE A 96 -8.55 -0.81 5.81
C ILE A 96 -9.41 0.44 5.73
N ILE A 97 -8.96 1.43 4.98
CA ILE A 97 -9.75 2.60 4.58
C ILE A 97 -9.70 2.69 3.06
N HIS A 98 -10.76 2.24 2.41
CA HIS A 98 -10.89 2.18 0.96
C HIS A 98 -9.73 1.41 0.33
N ARG A 99 -8.70 2.10 -0.20
CA ARG A 99 -7.50 1.52 -0.83
C ARG A 99 -6.26 1.52 0.04
N PHE A 100 -6.35 2.15 1.20
CA PHE A 100 -5.27 2.23 2.17
C PHE A 100 -5.44 1.15 3.21
N PHE A 101 -4.32 0.65 3.71
CA PHE A 101 -4.30 -0.18 4.90
C PHE A 101 -3.18 0.28 5.82
N PHE A 102 -3.37 0.10 7.11
CA PHE A 102 -2.34 0.36 8.11
C PHE A 102 -2.58 -0.52 9.32
N GLY A 103 -1.52 -0.82 10.06
CA GLY A 103 -1.62 -1.75 11.16
C GLY A 103 -0.28 -1.98 11.82
N GLN A 104 -0.23 -3.07 12.57
CA GLN A 104 0.93 -3.50 13.32
C GLN A 104 1.22 -4.97 13.04
N TYR A 105 2.49 -5.34 13.11
CA TYR A 105 2.95 -6.72 13.03
C TYR A 105 3.76 -7.07 14.27
N ASN A 106 3.76 -8.36 14.61
CA ASN A 106 4.58 -8.94 15.67
C ASN A 106 5.32 -10.15 15.11
N VAL A 107 6.60 -10.29 15.42
CA VAL A 107 7.41 -11.46 15.07
C VAL A 107 7.15 -12.59 16.07
N THR A 108 6.84 -13.79 15.58
CA THR A 108 6.60 -14.97 16.41
C THR A 108 7.88 -15.37 17.15
N GLY A 109 7.80 -15.57 18.46
CA GLY A 109 8.95 -15.96 19.28
C GLY A 109 9.97 -14.84 19.53
N GLY A 110 9.72 -13.64 19.01
CA GLY A 110 10.50 -12.43 19.28
C GLY A 110 9.69 -11.39 20.06
N ASN A 111 10.38 -10.33 20.49
CA ASN A 111 9.77 -9.11 21.03
C ASN A 111 9.68 -7.99 19.99
N GLU A 112 9.99 -8.28 18.73
CA GLU A 112 9.92 -7.28 17.67
C GLU A 112 8.46 -7.05 17.27
N THR A 113 8.05 -5.80 17.40
CA THR A 113 6.75 -5.29 16.97
C THR A 113 6.99 -4.06 16.11
N GLY A 114 6.26 -3.94 15.00
CA GLY A 114 6.39 -2.77 14.14
C GLY A 114 5.07 -2.37 13.51
N TYR A 115 5.10 -1.29 12.73
CA TYR A 115 3.92 -0.72 12.09
C TYR A 115 4.05 -0.79 10.57
N PHE A 116 2.92 -0.78 9.87
CA PHE A 116 2.92 -0.62 8.42
C PHE A 116 1.82 0.30 7.96
N VAL A 117 2.04 0.93 6.81
CA VAL A 117 1.04 1.64 6.03
C VAL A 117 1.24 1.33 4.56
N GLY A 118 0.14 1.13 3.83
CA GLY A 118 0.22 0.74 2.43
C GLY A 118 -1.01 1.01 1.61
N LEU A 119 -0.87 0.69 0.34
CA LEU A 119 -1.88 0.83 -0.70
C LEU A 119 -2.07 -0.52 -1.37
N TYR A 120 -3.31 -0.86 -1.69
CA TYR A 120 -3.62 -2.06 -2.43
C TYR A 120 -4.57 -1.80 -3.61
N LYS A 121 -4.59 -2.75 -4.55
CA LYS A 121 -5.58 -2.84 -5.61
C LYS A 121 -5.94 -4.29 -5.87
N VAL A 122 -7.20 -4.55 -6.23
CA VAL A 122 -7.68 -5.87 -6.64
C VAL A 122 -8.07 -5.82 -8.12
N ASN A 123 -7.67 -6.86 -8.86
CA ASN A 123 -8.08 -7.08 -10.23
C ASN A 123 -9.56 -7.49 -10.26
N GLN A 124 -10.34 -6.82 -11.12
CA GLN A 124 -11.78 -7.04 -11.20
C GLN A 124 -12.17 -8.43 -11.68
N THR A 125 -11.33 -9.07 -12.51
CA THR A 125 -11.68 -10.33 -13.18
C THR A 125 -11.01 -11.54 -12.54
N SER A 126 -9.76 -11.40 -12.09
CA SER A 126 -8.95 -12.52 -11.59
C SER A 126 -8.89 -12.62 -10.06
N ASN A 127 -9.49 -11.67 -9.32
CA ASN A 127 -9.34 -11.54 -7.87
C ASN A 127 -7.87 -11.45 -7.39
N GLU A 128 -6.94 -11.12 -8.28
CA GLU A 128 -5.55 -10.91 -7.91
C GLU A 128 -5.39 -9.57 -7.22
N PHE A 129 -4.77 -9.54 -6.04
CA PHE A 129 -4.39 -8.29 -5.39
C PHE A 129 -2.91 -7.96 -5.61
N ARG A 130 -2.63 -6.67 -5.62
CA ARG A 130 -1.27 -6.12 -5.54
C ARG A 130 -1.25 -5.07 -4.45
N ALA A 131 -0.25 -5.11 -3.60
CA ALA A 131 -0.05 -4.13 -2.54
C ALA A 131 1.40 -3.64 -2.48
N ILE A 132 1.56 -2.42 -1.97
CA ILE A 132 2.84 -1.86 -1.55
C ILE A 132 2.65 -1.27 -0.16
N SER A 133 3.63 -1.47 0.71
CA SER A 133 3.62 -0.95 2.08
C SER A 133 4.99 -0.42 2.46
N LEU A 134 4.99 0.60 3.30
CA LEU A 134 6.13 0.98 4.12
C LEU A 134 5.98 0.26 5.46
N VAL A 135 6.97 -0.54 5.81
CA VAL A 135 7.06 -1.30 7.07
C VAL A 135 8.12 -0.63 7.92
N PHE A 136 7.73 -0.20 9.11
CA PHE A 136 8.59 0.46 10.09
C PHE A 136 9.16 -0.58 11.03
N THR A 137 10.49 -0.67 11.07
CA THR A 137 11.27 -1.56 11.92
C THR A 137 12.10 -0.72 12.90
N ASP A 138 12.75 -1.36 13.87
CA ASP A 138 13.65 -0.66 14.80
C ASP A 138 14.84 0.02 14.10
N GLU A 139 15.24 -0.50 12.93
CA GLU A 139 16.36 0.00 12.15
C GLU A 139 15.96 1.08 11.12
N GLY A 140 14.65 1.32 10.93
CA GLY A 140 14.16 2.33 10.00
C GLY A 140 12.86 1.94 9.30
N HIS A 141 12.85 2.02 7.98
CA HIS A 141 11.68 1.62 7.19
C HIS A 141 12.09 0.94 5.89
N VAL A 142 11.30 -0.06 5.49
CA VAL A 142 11.50 -0.81 4.25
C VAL A 142 10.23 -0.82 3.42
N ALA A 143 10.39 -0.77 2.10
CA ALA A 143 9.27 -0.97 1.18
C ALA A 143 9.05 -2.47 0.95
N ARG A 144 7.82 -2.95 1.15
CA ARG A 144 7.41 -4.32 0.88
C ARG A 144 6.27 -4.34 -0.14
N TYR A 145 6.44 -5.20 -1.13
CA TYR A 145 5.46 -5.45 -2.18
C TYR A 145 4.77 -6.77 -1.90
N ALA A 146 3.47 -6.85 -2.15
CA ALA A 146 2.74 -8.10 -2.06
C ALA A 146 1.89 -8.36 -3.31
N LEU A 147 1.78 -9.63 -3.67
CA LEU A 147 1.00 -10.14 -4.79
C LEU A 147 0.30 -11.42 -4.33
N GLY A 148 -0.98 -11.55 -4.64
CA GLY A 148 -1.70 -12.77 -4.33
C GLY A 148 -3.12 -12.75 -4.85
N THR A 149 -3.97 -13.56 -4.25
CA THR A 149 -5.39 -13.67 -4.55
C THR A 149 -6.24 -13.35 -3.34
N VAL A 150 -7.44 -12.82 -3.59
CA VAL A 150 -8.49 -12.67 -2.58
C VAL A 150 -9.62 -13.65 -2.88
N GLN A 151 -10.21 -14.20 -1.84
CA GLN A 151 -11.43 -15.00 -1.92
C GLN A 151 -12.48 -14.32 -1.05
N GLU A 152 -13.54 -13.87 -1.67
CA GLU A 152 -14.60 -13.09 -1.01
C GLU A 152 -15.82 -13.99 -0.77
N SER A 153 -16.48 -13.84 0.38
CA SER A 153 -17.68 -14.60 0.75
C SER A 153 -18.97 -13.80 0.64
#